data_AF-A0A7M3XNT8-F1
#
_entry.id   AF-A0A7M3XNT8-F1
#
_cell.length_a   1.000
_cell.length_b   1.000
_cell.length_c   1.000
_cell.angle_alpha   90.00
_cell.angle_beta   90.00
_cell.angle_gamma   90.00
#
_symmetry.space_group_name_H-M   'P 1'
#
loop_
_entity.id
_entity.type
_entity.pdbx_description
1 polymer ?
#
loop_
_entity_poly.entity_id
_entity_poly.type
_entity_poly.pdbx_seq_one_letter_code
_entity_poly.pdbx_strand_id
1 'polypeptide(L)'
;RIIEAFSFYYARLVVFASEDERLISRWAQAEATRAEQILTKDNENLEVIAKTFISKIEKDVDISQRARSVGATTARQIRQNQDGNLWRIGMADFIEICPKITGSRWRLANTQISNGKITLFNEQQYSSSAKVARLLRERIKHHIEQEALQKMQNIDMELALRLAEPVGMVRNLMASKASEAITLVGAEESDWPPCMRKIIADLANGVNVNHFGRLFLASISATLALPEESCIGFFRGAPDFSESTTTYQVNHVYNGAYTPASCGKLKVNHNCPVLPGDDRLCDISWMDHPLKYIRATQRWKARNQQAEATIRQDDVPLQAENSSENEAIETSAKSTSG
;
A
#
# COMPACT_ATOMS: atom_id res chain seq x y z
N ARG A 1 -14.61 3.13 -25.38
CA ARG A 1 -13.49 3.15 -26.35
C ARG A 1 -13.04 4.56 -26.71
N ILE A 2 -13.82 5.40 -27.42
CA ILE A 2 -13.37 6.77 -27.80
C ILE A 2 -13.09 7.67 -26.57
N ILE A 3 -14.02 7.69 -25.61
CA ILE A 3 -13.87 8.46 -24.36
C ILE A 3 -12.64 8.00 -23.56
N GLU A 4 -12.33 6.71 -23.58
CA GLU A 4 -11.17 6.16 -22.88
C GLU A 4 -9.86 6.62 -23.52
N ALA A 5 -9.79 6.62 -24.86
CA ALA A 5 -8.63 7.13 -25.58
C ALA A 5 -8.40 8.62 -25.28
N PHE A 6 -9.45 9.45 -25.31
CA PHE A 6 -9.33 10.87 -24.96
C PHE A 6 -8.94 11.07 -23.48
N SER A 7 -9.49 10.27 -22.57
CA SER A 7 -9.12 10.35 -21.14
C SER A 7 -7.65 10.03 -20.92
N PHE A 8 -7.09 9.05 -21.63
CA PHE A 8 -5.67 8.72 -21.58
C PHE A 8 -4.80 9.88 -22.08
N TYR A 9 -5.10 10.44 -23.25
CA TYR A 9 -4.34 11.58 -23.80
C TYR A 9 -4.46 12.83 -22.93
N TYR A 10 -5.63 13.10 -22.37
CA TYR A 10 -5.82 14.24 -21.48
C TYR A 10 -5.05 14.05 -20.17
N ALA A 11 -5.17 12.90 -19.51
CA ALA A 11 -4.41 12.59 -18.29
C ALA A 11 -2.90 12.68 -18.54
N ARG A 12 -2.45 12.20 -19.70
CA ARG A 12 -1.07 12.28 -20.16
C ARG A 12 -0.59 13.73 -20.27
N LEU A 13 -1.37 14.63 -20.88
CA LEU A 13 -1.03 16.05 -20.97
C LEU A 13 -0.93 16.69 -19.57
N VAL A 14 -1.89 16.42 -18.69
CA VAL A 14 -1.89 16.92 -17.31
C VAL A 14 -0.66 16.43 -16.54
N VAL A 15 -0.32 15.15 -16.64
CA VAL A 15 0.83 14.57 -15.94
C VAL A 15 2.14 15.14 -16.47
N PHE A 16 2.27 15.36 -17.79
CA PHE A 16 3.49 15.97 -18.32
C PHE A 16 3.64 17.41 -17.84
N ALA A 17 2.54 18.19 -17.85
CA ALA A 17 2.51 19.58 -17.38
C ALA A 17 2.66 19.71 -15.86
N SER A 18 2.60 18.58 -15.13
CA SER A 18 2.71 18.58 -13.67
C SER A 18 4.11 18.73 -13.13
N GLU A 19 5.14 18.64 -13.97
CA GLU A 19 6.56 18.70 -13.59
C GLU A 19 6.95 17.87 -12.35
N ASP A 20 6.18 16.83 -12.02
CA ASP A 20 6.33 16.03 -10.81
C ASP A 20 6.62 14.57 -11.20
N GLU A 21 7.88 14.18 -11.06
CA GLU A 21 8.34 12.82 -11.37
C GLU A 21 7.61 11.75 -10.54
N ARG A 22 7.19 12.08 -9.31
CA ARG A 22 6.43 11.14 -8.47
C ARG A 22 5.05 10.90 -9.04
N LEU A 23 4.40 11.95 -9.54
CA LEU A 23 3.11 11.83 -10.21
C LEU A 23 3.24 11.03 -11.52
N ILE A 24 4.29 11.29 -12.31
CA ILE A 24 4.61 10.54 -13.53
C ILE A 24 4.73 9.04 -13.22
N SER A 25 5.57 8.66 -12.25
CA SER A 25 5.80 7.24 -11.94
C SER A 25 4.53 6.55 -11.42
N ARG A 26 3.73 7.23 -10.59
CA ARG A 26 2.45 6.69 -10.10
C ARG A 26 1.44 6.50 -11.21
N TRP A 27 1.32 7.46 -12.12
CA TRP A 27 0.41 7.37 -13.26
C TRP A 27 0.85 6.27 -14.23
N ALA A 28 2.14 6.21 -14.58
CA ALA A 28 2.70 5.16 -15.43
C ALA A 28 2.48 3.76 -14.84
N GLN A 29 2.66 3.60 -13.54
CA GLN A 29 2.37 2.35 -12.84
C GLN A 29 0.88 1.97 -12.93
N ALA A 30 -0.03 2.94 -12.77
CA ALA A 30 -1.47 2.72 -12.84
C ALA A 30 -1.90 2.29 -14.26
N GLU A 31 -1.45 3.01 -15.28
CA GLU A 31 -1.77 2.70 -16.69
C GLU A 31 -1.16 1.36 -17.12
N ALA A 32 0.08 1.06 -16.72
CA ALA A 32 0.69 -0.23 -17.02
C ALA A 32 -0.03 -1.41 -16.32
N THR A 33 -0.56 -1.19 -15.12
CA THR A 33 -1.38 -2.20 -14.41
C THR A 33 -2.72 -2.41 -15.11
N ARG A 34 -3.34 -1.33 -15.60
CA ARG A 34 -4.56 -1.42 -16.41
C ARG A 34 -4.29 -2.17 -17.72
N ALA A 35 -3.18 -1.87 -18.39
CA ALA A 35 -2.78 -2.55 -19.62
C ALA A 35 -2.59 -4.05 -19.39
N GLU A 36 -1.94 -4.47 -18.31
CA GLU A 36 -1.80 -5.89 -17.93
C GLU A 36 -3.17 -6.59 -17.86
N GLN A 37 -4.14 -5.98 -17.20
CA GLN A 37 -5.48 -6.56 -17.02
C GLN A 37 -6.23 -6.73 -18.34
N ILE A 38 -6.05 -5.79 -19.27
CA ILE A 38 -6.64 -5.84 -20.61
C ILE A 38 -5.94 -6.91 -21.45
N LEU A 39 -4.60 -6.87 -21.49
CA LEU A 39 -3.76 -7.80 -22.26
C LEU A 39 -3.91 -9.26 -21.83
N THR A 40 -4.16 -9.51 -20.54
CA THR A 40 -4.42 -10.86 -20.04
C THR A 40 -5.71 -11.47 -20.62
N LYS A 41 -6.65 -10.63 -21.07
CA LYS A 41 -7.93 -11.06 -21.66
C LYS A 41 -7.94 -10.98 -23.18
N ASP A 42 -7.02 -10.23 -23.77
CA ASP A 42 -6.96 -9.94 -25.20
C ASP A 42 -5.95 -10.84 -25.91
N ASN A 43 -6.37 -12.08 -26.21
CA ASN A 43 -5.52 -13.06 -26.87
C ASN A 43 -5.20 -12.72 -28.34
N GLU A 44 -6.01 -11.89 -28.99
CA GLU A 44 -5.86 -11.51 -30.40
C GLU A 44 -4.75 -10.48 -30.56
N ASN A 45 -4.76 -9.43 -29.75
CA ASN A 45 -3.81 -8.32 -29.88
C ASN A 45 -2.52 -8.50 -29.07
N LEU A 46 -2.49 -9.44 -28.11
CA LEU A 46 -1.31 -9.64 -27.25
C LEU A 46 -0.03 -9.89 -28.05
N GLU A 47 -0.09 -10.66 -29.14
CA GLU A 47 1.09 -10.95 -29.96
C GLU A 47 1.63 -9.72 -30.68
N VAL A 48 0.74 -8.94 -31.27
CA VAL A 48 1.10 -7.71 -31.99
C VAL A 48 1.75 -6.73 -31.03
N ILE A 49 1.13 -6.53 -29.86
CA ILE A 49 1.63 -5.61 -28.83
C ILE A 49 2.95 -6.12 -28.24
N ALA A 50 3.08 -7.43 -28.01
CA ALA A 50 4.29 -7.98 -27.43
C ALA A 50 5.51 -7.78 -28.34
N LYS A 51 5.35 -7.98 -29.65
CA LYS A 51 6.41 -7.75 -30.65
C LYS A 51 6.88 -6.29 -30.72
N THR A 52 6.06 -5.34 -30.26
CA THR A 52 6.45 -3.91 -30.17
C THR A 52 7.41 -3.64 -29.01
N PHE A 53 7.31 -4.40 -27.91
CA PHE A 53 8.06 -4.14 -26.68
C PHE A 53 9.13 -5.18 -26.34
N ILE A 54 9.10 -6.35 -26.98
CA ILE A 54 9.97 -7.49 -26.70
C ILE A 54 10.62 -7.91 -28.02
N SER A 55 11.96 -7.84 -28.05
CA SER A 55 12.74 -8.04 -29.27
C SER A 55 12.60 -9.45 -29.84
N LYS A 56 12.61 -10.46 -28.95
CA LYS A 56 12.47 -11.87 -29.32
C LYS A 56 11.31 -12.48 -28.56
N ILE A 57 10.15 -12.58 -29.21
CA ILE A 57 9.00 -13.28 -28.66
C ILE A 57 8.33 -14.18 -29.69
N GLU A 58 8.02 -15.40 -29.29
CA GLU A 58 7.38 -16.41 -30.12
C GLU A 58 6.18 -17.00 -29.39
N LYS A 59 5.12 -17.25 -30.16
CA LYS A 59 3.90 -17.89 -29.71
C LYS A 59 3.77 -19.24 -30.41
N ASP A 60 3.54 -20.27 -29.61
CA ASP A 60 3.27 -21.63 -30.07
C ASP A 60 1.98 -22.14 -29.39
N VAL A 61 1.50 -23.29 -29.80
CA VAL A 61 0.37 -23.98 -29.15
C VAL A 61 0.92 -24.93 -28.08
N ASP A 62 0.33 -24.95 -26.89
CA ASP A 62 0.74 -25.90 -25.84
C ASP A 62 0.23 -27.32 -26.17
N ILE A 63 1.02 -28.06 -26.96
CA ILE A 63 0.70 -29.42 -27.41
C ILE A 63 0.51 -30.38 -26.22
N SER A 64 1.22 -30.15 -25.11
CA SER A 64 1.12 -30.97 -23.89
C SER A 64 -0.26 -30.90 -23.23
N GLN A 65 -1.05 -29.86 -23.53
CA GLN A 65 -2.39 -29.68 -23.01
C GLN A 65 -3.45 -30.24 -23.94
N ARG A 66 -3.27 -30.19 -25.28
CA ARG A 66 -4.16 -30.87 -26.23
C ARG A 66 -4.29 -32.36 -25.92
N ALA A 67 -3.19 -33.02 -25.53
CA ALA A 67 -3.21 -34.42 -25.12
C ALA A 67 -3.97 -34.65 -23.80
N ARG A 68 -3.93 -33.69 -22.85
CA ARG A 68 -4.63 -33.76 -21.56
C ARG A 68 -6.13 -33.43 -21.68
N SER A 69 -6.52 -32.55 -22.59
CA SER A 69 -7.93 -32.17 -22.81
C SER A 69 -8.75 -33.29 -23.46
N VAL A 70 -8.12 -34.17 -24.26
CA VAL A 70 -8.78 -35.34 -24.88
C VAL A 70 -9.21 -36.38 -23.83
N GLY A 71 -8.61 -36.36 -22.63
CA GLY A 71 -8.97 -37.26 -21.52
C GLY A 71 -9.68 -36.60 -20.33
N ALA A 72 -10.05 -35.32 -20.40
CA ALA A 72 -10.62 -34.58 -19.28
C ALA A 72 -12.15 -34.76 -19.18
N THR A 73 -12.62 -35.51 -18.17
CA THR A 73 -14.05 -35.85 -17.99
C THR A 73 -14.84 -34.85 -17.15
N THR A 74 -14.19 -33.83 -16.56
CA THR A 74 -14.84 -32.92 -15.60
C THR A 74 -14.71 -31.46 -16.01
N ALA A 75 -15.84 -30.74 -16.10
CA ALA A 75 -15.92 -29.31 -16.45
C ALA A 75 -15.08 -28.37 -15.55
N ARG A 76 -14.63 -28.84 -14.39
CA ARG A 76 -13.78 -28.10 -13.43
C ARG A 76 -12.31 -28.06 -13.85
N GLN A 77 -11.82 -29.06 -14.60
CA GLN A 77 -10.46 -29.07 -15.17
C GLN A 77 -10.35 -28.19 -16.42
N ILE A 78 -11.45 -28.02 -17.17
CA ILE A 78 -11.53 -27.19 -18.37
C ILE A 78 -11.50 -25.68 -18.05
N ARG A 79 -11.89 -25.29 -16.82
CA ARG A 79 -12.03 -23.87 -16.39
C ARG A 79 -10.78 -23.27 -15.75
N GLN A 80 -9.70 -24.04 -15.57
CA GLN A 80 -8.44 -23.44 -15.14
C GLN A 80 -7.87 -22.66 -16.32
N ASN A 81 -7.60 -21.38 -16.09
CA ASN A 81 -7.30 -20.35 -17.08
C ASN A 81 -6.01 -20.65 -17.86
N GLN A 82 -6.07 -21.62 -18.77
CA GLN A 82 -5.00 -22.01 -19.68
C GLN A 82 -5.48 -21.64 -21.07
N ASP A 83 -4.91 -20.55 -21.59
CA ASP A 83 -5.27 -19.94 -22.88
C ASP A 83 -4.83 -20.79 -24.10
N GLY A 84 -4.26 -21.98 -23.86
CA GLY A 84 -3.75 -22.90 -24.88
C GLY A 84 -2.48 -22.41 -25.59
N ASN A 85 -1.97 -21.23 -25.23
CA ASN A 85 -0.76 -20.66 -25.81
C ASN A 85 0.47 -21.08 -25.00
N LEU A 86 1.59 -21.17 -25.70
CA LEU A 86 2.90 -21.34 -25.11
C LEU A 86 3.85 -20.28 -25.67
N TRP A 87 4.21 -19.32 -24.82
CA TRP A 87 5.09 -18.22 -25.18
C TRP A 87 6.55 -18.56 -24.88
N ARG A 88 7.45 -18.11 -25.77
CA ARG A 88 8.90 -18.14 -25.57
C ARG A 88 9.44 -16.72 -25.72
N ILE A 89 10.27 -16.30 -24.78
CA ILE A 89 10.90 -14.97 -24.77
C ILE A 89 12.42 -15.10 -24.86
N GLY A 90 13.09 -14.20 -25.56
CA GLY A 90 14.54 -14.13 -25.59
C GLY A 90 15.13 -13.92 -24.19
N MET A 91 16.24 -14.62 -23.90
CA MET A 91 16.92 -14.52 -22.60
C MET A 91 17.33 -13.09 -22.24
N ALA A 92 17.77 -12.29 -23.22
CA ALA A 92 18.17 -10.89 -23.01
C ALA A 92 17.00 -10.04 -22.51
N ASP A 93 15.86 -10.07 -23.20
CA ASP A 93 14.65 -9.35 -22.79
C ASP A 93 14.19 -9.78 -21.39
N PHE A 94 14.22 -11.09 -21.12
CA PHE A 94 13.81 -11.61 -19.80
C PHE A 94 14.70 -11.09 -18.66
N ILE A 95 16.02 -11.11 -18.83
CA ILE A 95 16.98 -10.65 -17.81
C ILE A 95 16.89 -9.14 -17.60
N GLU A 96 16.57 -8.37 -18.64
CA GLU A 96 16.40 -6.93 -18.53
C GLU A 96 15.09 -6.56 -17.78
N ILE A 97 14.00 -7.29 -18.05
CA ILE A 97 12.67 -6.98 -17.52
C ILE A 97 12.47 -7.50 -16.10
N CYS A 98 12.86 -8.76 -15.83
CA CYS A 98 12.50 -9.49 -14.61
C CYS A 98 13.08 -8.96 -13.28
N PRO A 99 14.22 -8.24 -13.20
CA PRO A 99 14.72 -7.69 -11.94
C PRO A 99 13.71 -6.76 -11.24
N LYS A 100 12.77 -6.18 -11.98
CA LYS A 100 11.71 -5.30 -11.47
C LYS A 100 10.43 -6.06 -11.07
N ILE A 101 10.41 -7.39 -11.18
CA ILE A 101 9.23 -8.21 -10.93
C ILE A 101 9.50 -9.20 -9.80
N THR A 102 8.72 -9.10 -8.72
CA THR A 102 8.81 -10.04 -7.61
C THR A 102 8.21 -11.41 -7.97
N GLY A 103 8.88 -12.47 -7.54
CA GLY A 103 8.38 -13.84 -7.55
C GLY A 103 9.46 -14.82 -7.98
N SER A 104 9.49 -16.00 -7.35
CA SER A 104 10.50 -17.02 -7.68
C SER A 104 10.47 -17.42 -9.15
N ARG A 105 9.31 -17.42 -9.81
CA ARG A 105 9.15 -17.74 -11.24
C ARG A 105 9.90 -16.81 -12.19
N TRP A 106 10.24 -15.59 -11.75
CA TRP A 106 10.94 -14.60 -12.56
C TRP A 106 12.45 -14.68 -12.39
N ARG A 107 12.94 -15.56 -11.50
CA ARG A 107 14.37 -15.83 -11.36
C ARG A 107 14.81 -16.72 -12.51
N LEU A 108 15.86 -16.30 -13.22
CA LEU A 108 16.43 -17.04 -14.36
C LEU A 108 16.72 -18.52 -14.02
N ALA A 109 17.23 -18.80 -12.81
CA ALA A 109 17.51 -20.16 -12.33
C ALA A 109 16.28 -21.08 -12.28
N ASN A 110 15.07 -20.50 -12.21
CA ASN A 110 13.81 -21.23 -12.17
C ASN A 110 13.11 -21.30 -13.54
N THR A 111 13.85 -21.00 -14.62
CA THR A 111 13.31 -21.00 -15.98
C THR A 111 13.95 -22.08 -16.84
N GLN A 112 13.19 -22.59 -17.81
CA GLN A 112 13.73 -23.48 -18.82
C GLN A 112 14.21 -22.69 -20.02
N ILE A 113 15.51 -22.77 -20.28
CA ILE A 113 16.19 -22.10 -21.39
C ILE A 113 16.51 -23.13 -22.47
N SER A 114 16.16 -22.83 -23.71
CA SER A 114 16.56 -23.60 -24.89
C SER A 114 16.85 -22.64 -26.04
N ASN A 115 17.98 -22.82 -26.72
CA ASN A 115 18.41 -21.97 -27.85
C ASN A 115 18.33 -20.46 -27.55
N GLY A 116 18.75 -20.04 -26.36
CA GLY A 116 18.74 -18.64 -25.92
C GLY A 116 17.33 -18.06 -25.66
N LYS A 117 16.31 -18.91 -25.55
CA LYS A 117 14.91 -18.53 -25.29
C LYS A 117 14.40 -19.22 -24.03
N ILE A 118 13.62 -18.49 -23.25
CA ILE A 118 12.95 -18.95 -22.04
C ILE A 118 11.51 -19.31 -22.36
N THR A 119 11.09 -20.51 -21.95
CA THR A 119 9.70 -20.96 -22.13
C THR A 119 8.83 -20.51 -20.95
N LEU A 120 7.75 -19.80 -21.23
CA LEU A 120 6.79 -19.31 -20.25
C LEU A 120 5.66 -20.32 -20.08
N PHE A 121 5.88 -21.39 -19.31
CA PHE A 121 4.88 -22.45 -19.16
C PHE A 121 3.55 -21.99 -18.55
N ASN A 122 2.45 -22.67 -18.87
CA ASN A 122 1.20 -22.50 -18.15
C ASN A 122 1.30 -23.06 -16.71
N GLU A 123 0.84 -22.29 -15.73
CA GLU A 123 0.74 -22.69 -14.32
C GLU A 123 -0.74 -22.68 -13.87
N GLN A 124 -1.03 -23.37 -12.76
CA GLN A 124 -2.37 -23.49 -12.17
C GLN A 124 -3.09 -22.14 -11.97
N GLN A 125 -2.35 -21.10 -11.60
CA GLN A 125 -2.88 -19.76 -11.31
C GLN A 125 -2.40 -18.70 -12.31
N TYR A 126 -1.60 -19.09 -13.31
CA TYR A 126 -0.86 -18.14 -14.12
C TYR A 126 -0.58 -18.68 -15.52
N SER A 127 -1.37 -18.24 -16.51
CA SER A 127 -1.25 -18.71 -17.89
C SER A 127 0.02 -18.19 -18.57
N SER A 128 0.38 -18.79 -19.70
CA SER A 128 1.49 -18.35 -20.51
C SER A 128 1.28 -16.91 -21.03
N SER A 129 0.09 -16.57 -21.53
CA SER A 129 -0.20 -15.19 -21.95
C SER A 129 -0.21 -14.21 -20.78
N ALA A 130 -0.69 -14.62 -19.60
CA ALA A 130 -0.64 -13.78 -18.40
C ALA A 130 0.81 -13.44 -17.99
N LYS A 131 1.75 -14.37 -18.17
CA LYS A 131 3.18 -14.11 -17.97
C LYS A 131 3.69 -13.03 -18.94
N VAL A 132 3.31 -13.12 -20.21
CA VAL A 132 3.66 -12.09 -21.20
C VAL A 132 3.06 -10.73 -20.83
N ALA A 133 1.77 -10.69 -20.46
CA ALA A 133 1.12 -9.45 -20.03
C ALA A 133 1.83 -8.79 -18.83
N ARG A 134 2.33 -9.57 -17.88
CA ARG A 134 3.10 -9.04 -16.74
C ARG A 134 4.48 -8.53 -17.10
N LEU A 135 5.16 -9.17 -18.05
CA LEU A 135 6.41 -8.65 -18.60
C LEU A 135 6.16 -7.34 -19.36
N LEU A 136 5.08 -7.29 -20.14
CA LEU A 136 4.67 -6.09 -20.86
C LEU A 136 4.32 -4.93 -19.93
N ARG A 137 3.74 -5.20 -18.76
CA ARG A 137 3.51 -4.17 -17.74
C ARG A 137 4.78 -3.38 -17.42
N GLU A 138 5.91 -4.03 -17.23
CA GLU A 138 7.15 -3.31 -16.91
C GLU A 138 7.71 -2.55 -18.12
N ARG A 139 7.61 -3.11 -19.34
CA ARG A 139 8.01 -2.40 -20.57
C ARG A 139 7.13 -1.17 -20.85
N ILE A 140 5.81 -1.31 -20.70
CA ILE A 140 4.84 -0.23 -20.87
C ILE A 140 5.05 0.85 -19.83
N LYS A 141 5.21 0.48 -18.55
CA LYS A 141 5.53 1.44 -17.48
C LYS A 141 6.77 2.25 -17.83
N HIS A 142 7.86 1.57 -18.17
CA HIS A 142 9.11 2.23 -18.50
C HIS A 142 8.98 3.14 -19.72
N HIS A 143 8.28 2.69 -20.77
CA HIS A 143 8.03 3.50 -21.95
C HIS A 143 7.23 4.77 -21.63
N ILE A 144 6.17 4.66 -20.84
CA ILE A 144 5.36 5.81 -20.41
C ILE A 144 6.20 6.78 -19.57
N GLU A 145 7.01 6.28 -18.63
CA GLU A 145 7.88 7.12 -17.78
C GLU A 145 8.92 7.86 -18.62
N GLN A 146 9.63 7.16 -19.52
CA GLN A 146 10.64 7.78 -20.39
C GLN A 146 10.02 8.83 -21.32
N GLU A 147 8.88 8.51 -21.95
CA GLU A 147 8.17 9.45 -22.81
C GLU A 147 7.72 10.69 -22.01
N ALA A 148 7.22 10.49 -20.79
CA ALA A 148 6.79 11.57 -19.92
C ALA A 148 7.93 12.51 -19.54
N LEU A 149 9.07 11.96 -19.10
CA LEU A 149 10.25 12.74 -18.72
C LEU A 149 10.81 13.52 -19.91
N GLN A 150 10.84 12.92 -21.10
CA GLN A 150 11.30 13.61 -22.32
C GLN A 150 10.34 14.74 -22.73
N LYS A 151 9.03 14.50 -22.68
CA LYS A 151 8.03 15.48 -23.13
C LYS A 151 7.78 16.59 -22.10
N MET A 152 7.95 16.32 -20.82
CA MET A 152 7.90 17.30 -19.74
C MET A 152 8.86 18.46 -19.98
N GLN A 153 10.05 18.20 -20.55
CA GLN A 153 11.04 19.24 -20.86
C GLN A 153 10.63 20.19 -22.00
N ASN A 154 9.65 19.80 -22.81
CA ASN A 154 9.27 20.49 -24.05
C ASN A 154 7.84 21.05 -24.01
N ILE A 155 7.32 21.30 -22.81
CA ILE A 155 5.96 21.84 -22.65
C ILE A 155 5.99 23.35 -22.87
N ASP A 156 5.17 23.79 -23.81
CA ASP A 156 4.97 25.22 -24.06
C ASP A 156 4.20 25.89 -22.92
N MET A 157 4.55 27.15 -22.64
CA MET A 157 3.95 27.95 -21.59
C MET A 157 2.44 28.12 -21.79
N GLU A 158 1.97 28.28 -23.04
CA GLU A 158 0.54 28.38 -23.32
C GLU A 158 -0.22 27.11 -22.90
N LEU A 159 0.36 25.94 -23.19
CA LEU A 159 -0.23 24.66 -22.81
C LEU A 159 -0.20 24.46 -21.29
N ALA A 160 0.90 24.83 -20.63
CA ALA A 160 1.02 24.78 -19.18
C ALA A 160 -0.05 25.65 -18.48
N LEU A 161 -0.29 26.87 -18.98
CA LEU A 161 -1.33 27.76 -18.46
C LEU A 161 -2.74 27.17 -18.61
N ARG A 162 -3.06 26.57 -19.77
CA ARG A 162 -4.35 25.90 -19.99
C ARG A 162 -4.57 24.67 -19.09
N LEU A 163 -3.49 24.04 -18.63
CA LEU A 163 -3.52 22.86 -17.77
C LEU A 163 -3.27 23.18 -16.28
N ALA A 164 -3.11 24.45 -15.91
CA ALA A 164 -2.74 24.84 -14.55
C ALA A 164 -3.76 24.38 -13.49
N GLU A 165 -5.05 24.52 -13.77
CA GLU A 165 -6.12 24.06 -12.88
C GLU A 165 -6.10 22.54 -12.66
N PRO A 166 -6.16 21.68 -13.70
CA PRO A 166 -6.11 20.23 -13.50
C PRO A 166 -4.79 19.76 -12.90
N VAL A 167 -3.65 20.37 -13.25
CA VAL A 167 -2.36 20.09 -12.61
C VAL A 167 -2.42 20.41 -11.11
N GLY A 168 -2.94 21.58 -10.75
CA GLY A 168 -3.10 22.02 -9.36
C GLY A 168 -3.99 21.06 -8.56
N MET A 169 -5.10 20.60 -9.12
CA MET A 169 -5.98 19.61 -8.49
C MET A 169 -5.25 18.31 -8.16
N VAL A 170 -4.49 17.77 -9.12
CA VAL A 170 -3.78 16.49 -8.92
C VAL A 170 -2.61 16.64 -7.95
N ARG A 171 -1.84 17.74 -8.03
CA ARG A 171 -0.77 18.05 -7.07
C ARG A 171 -1.32 18.20 -5.66
N ASN A 172 -2.45 18.89 -5.48
CA ASN A 172 -3.12 19.03 -4.18
C ASN A 172 -3.61 17.69 -3.64
N LEU A 173 -4.13 16.81 -4.49
CA LEU A 173 -4.51 15.44 -4.10
C LEU A 173 -3.30 14.60 -3.69
N MET A 174 -2.15 14.77 -4.34
CA MET A 174 -0.89 14.12 -3.94
C MET A 174 -0.40 14.64 -2.59
N ALA A 175 -0.40 15.97 -2.41
CA ALA A 175 0.01 16.62 -1.17
C ALA A 175 -0.92 16.26 0.00
N SER A 176 -2.24 16.20 -0.21
CA SER A 176 -3.19 15.78 0.82
C SER A 176 -2.97 14.34 1.25
N LYS A 177 -2.74 13.42 0.29
CA LYS A 177 -2.37 12.03 0.58
C LYS A 177 -1.04 11.90 1.31
N ALA A 178 -0.05 12.75 0.99
CA ALA A 178 1.23 12.77 1.68
C ALA A 178 1.10 13.30 3.12
N SER A 179 0.37 14.38 3.33
CA SER A 179 0.05 14.93 4.66
C SER A 179 -0.73 13.92 5.51
N GLU A 180 -1.69 13.23 4.89
CA GLU A 180 -2.41 12.11 5.49
C GLU A 180 -1.52 10.96 5.93
N ALA A 181 -0.41 10.69 5.24
CA ALA A 181 0.59 9.72 5.66
C ALA A 181 1.45 10.27 6.82
N ILE A 182 1.87 11.54 6.75
CA ILE A 182 2.68 12.17 7.82
C ILE A 182 1.94 12.20 9.16
N THR A 183 0.64 12.53 9.16
CA THR A 183 -0.17 12.53 10.39
C THR A 183 -0.22 11.16 11.09
N LEU A 184 -0.07 10.07 10.33
CA LEU A 184 -0.10 8.72 10.84
C LEU A 184 1.24 8.28 11.48
N VAL A 185 2.36 8.91 11.12
CA VAL A 185 3.71 8.56 11.61
C VAL A 185 3.91 8.89 13.11
N GLY A 186 3.08 9.77 13.67
CA GLY A 186 3.11 10.13 15.10
C GLY A 186 2.09 9.37 15.97
N ALA A 187 1.55 8.25 15.50
CA ALA A 187 0.57 7.48 16.26
C ALA A 187 1.24 6.63 17.34
N GLU A 188 0.85 6.82 18.60
CA GLU A 188 1.29 5.98 19.70
C GLU A 188 0.48 4.67 19.76
N GLU A 189 0.92 3.69 20.55
CA GLU A 189 0.18 2.42 20.71
C GLU A 189 -1.27 2.62 21.19
N SER A 190 -1.49 3.68 21.95
CA SER A 190 -2.82 4.07 22.45
C SER A 190 -3.74 4.61 21.32
N ASP A 191 -3.20 4.99 20.16
CA ASP A 191 -3.97 5.39 18.98
C ASP A 191 -4.38 4.21 18.10
N TRP A 192 -3.77 3.04 18.30
CA TRP A 192 -3.96 1.90 17.41
C TRP A 192 -5.42 1.44 17.36
N PRO A 193 -5.91 0.95 16.21
CA PRO A 193 -7.28 0.48 16.10
C PRO A 193 -7.44 -0.87 16.81
N PRO A 194 -8.65 -1.20 17.30
CA PRO A 194 -8.89 -2.44 18.05
C PRO A 194 -8.54 -3.71 17.24
N CYS A 195 -8.70 -3.68 15.91
CA CYS A 195 -8.28 -4.76 15.02
C CYS A 195 -6.76 -5.02 15.03
N MET A 196 -5.93 -3.97 15.05
CA MET A 196 -4.48 -4.11 15.14
C MET A 196 -4.07 -4.63 16.52
N ARG A 197 -4.62 -4.04 17.59
CA ARG A 197 -4.34 -4.49 18.97
C ARG A 197 -4.69 -5.96 19.19
N LYS A 198 -5.84 -6.41 18.68
CA LYS A 198 -6.27 -7.81 18.79
C LYS A 198 -5.32 -8.77 18.09
N ILE A 199 -4.86 -8.43 16.87
CA ILE A 199 -3.92 -9.28 16.14
C ILE A 199 -2.58 -9.38 16.88
N ILE A 200 -2.07 -8.27 17.41
CA ILE A 200 -0.82 -8.27 18.19
C ILE A 200 -1.00 -9.12 19.47
N ALA A 201 -2.13 -8.98 20.16
CA ALA A 201 -2.43 -9.78 21.34
C ALA A 201 -2.60 -11.27 21.03
N ASP A 202 -3.28 -11.62 19.93
CA ASP A 202 -3.41 -12.99 19.46
C ASP A 202 -2.03 -13.61 19.21
N LEU A 203 -1.15 -12.90 18.48
CA LEU A 203 0.22 -13.35 18.23
C LEU A 203 1.05 -13.49 19.51
N ALA A 204 0.96 -12.53 20.43
CA ALA A 204 1.66 -12.60 21.72
C ALA A 204 1.23 -13.80 22.58
N ASN A 205 -0.04 -14.24 22.45
CA ASN A 205 -0.59 -15.40 23.14
C ASN A 205 -0.37 -16.73 22.40
N GLY A 206 0.42 -16.76 21.32
CA GLY A 206 0.65 -17.98 20.54
C GLY A 206 -0.51 -18.38 19.62
N VAL A 207 -1.51 -17.51 19.44
CA VAL A 207 -2.65 -17.77 18.55
C VAL A 207 -2.21 -17.55 17.11
N ASN A 208 -2.50 -18.54 16.25
CA ASN A 208 -2.20 -18.44 14.83
C ASN A 208 -3.16 -17.47 14.13
N VAL A 209 -2.64 -16.32 13.72
CA VAL A 209 -3.38 -15.35 12.91
C VAL A 209 -3.39 -15.77 11.45
N ASN A 210 -4.55 -15.66 10.78
CA ASN A 210 -4.69 -16.03 9.38
C ASN A 210 -3.83 -15.14 8.44
N HIS A 211 -3.58 -15.60 7.22
CA HIS A 211 -2.72 -14.89 6.27
C HIS A 211 -3.19 -13.45 6.00
N PHE A 212 -4.50 -13.22 5.95
CA PHE A 212 -5.07 -11.90 5.75
C PHE A 212 -4.76 -10.93 6.91
N GLY A 213 -4.85 -11.41 8.15
CA GLY A 213 -4.54 -10.63 9.35
C GLY A 213 -3.05 -10.31 9.44
N ARG A 214 -2.18 -11.25 9.05
CA ARG A 214 -0.73 -11.03 8.98
C ARG A 214 -0.36 -9.95 7.96
N LEU A 215 -0.94 -10.02 6.75
CA LEU A 215 -0.72 -8.99 5.72
C LEU A 215 -1.26 -7.64 6.18
N PHE A 216 -2.44 -7.61 6.82
CA PHE A 216 -2.98 -6.39 7.40
C PHE A 216 -2.02 -5.77 8.42
N LEU A 217 -1.53 -6.55 9.39
CA LEU A 217 -0.60 -6.07 10.41
C LEU A 217 0.70 -5.50 9.79
N ALA A 218 1.28 -6.20 8.81
CA ALA A 218 2.47 -5.71 8.12
C ALA A 218 2.19 -4.40 7.36
N SER A 219 1.08 -4.34 6.61
CA SER A 219 0.71 -3.15 5.84
C SER A 219 0.39 -1.93 6.71
N ILE A 220 -0.30 -2.11 7.84
CA ILE A 220 -0.64 -1.01 8.75
C ILE A 220 0.60 -0.53 9.49
N SER A 221 1.49 -1.43 9.90
CA SER A 221 2.77 -1.08 10.51
C SER A 221 3.64 -0.24 9.57
N ALA A 222 3.72 -0.64 8.30
CA ALA A 222 4.42 0.12 7.26
C ALA A 222 3.80 1.51 7.05
N THR A 223 2.46 1.60 7.05
CA THR A 223 1.75 2.87 6.86
C THR A 223 1.93 3.82 8.05
N LEU A 224 2.07 3.28 9.26
CA LEU A 224 2.41 4.03 10.48
C LEU A 224 3.90 4.34 10.60
N ALA A 225 4.72 3.93 9.62
CA ALA A 225 6.18 4.05 9.64
C ALA A 225 6.83 3.43 10.90
N LEU A 226 6.24 2.36 11.43
CA LEU A 226 6.90 1.57 12.46
C LEU A 226 8.15 0.90 11.86
N PRO A 227 9.28 0.82 12.56
CA PRO A 227 10.47 0.13 12.06
C PRO A 227 10.17 -1.32 11.65
N GLU A 228 10.84 -1.81 10.59
CA GLU A 228 10.70 -3.20 10.12
C GLU A 228 10.94 -4.19 11.26
N GLU A 229 11.97 -3.96 12.08
CA GLU A 229 12.30 -4.79 13.24
C GLU A 229 11.16 -4.88 14.26
N SER A 230 10.49 -3.75 14.53
CA SER A 230 9.32 -3.72 15.42
C SER A 230 8.16 -4.54 14.85
N CYS A 231 7.91 -4.42 13.53
CA CYS A 231 6.88 -5.20 12.86
C CYS A 231 7.18 -6.70 12.87
N ILE A 232 8.43 -7.10 12.58
CA ILE A 232 8.90 -8.50 12.69
C ILE A 232 8.74 -9.00 14.13
N GLY A 233 9.03 -8.13 15.11
CA GLY A 233 8.86 -8.40 16.53
C GLY A 233 7.44 -8.85 16.90
N PHE A 234 6.40 -8.25 16.32
CA PHE A 234 5.01 -8.65 16.57
C PHE A 234 4.72 -10.11 16.19
N PHE A 235 5.45 -10.67 15.22
CA PHE A 235 5.23 -12.04 14.75
C PHE A 235 6.01 -13.09 15.54
N ARG A 236 6.91 -12.71 16.46
CA ARG A 236 7.73 -13.67 17.22
C ARG A 236 6.92 -14.66 18.06
N GLY A 237 5.74 -14.26 18.53
CA GLY A 237 4.84 -15.14 19.25
C GLY A 237 4.07 -16.13 18.37
N ALA A 238 4.13 -16.01 17.04
CA ALA A 238 3.41 -16.92 16.15
C ALA A 238 3.94 -18.37 16.26
N PRO A 239 3.07 -19.38 16.27
CA PRO A 239 3.47 -20.78 16.42
C PRO A 239 4.34 -21.31 15.27
N ASP A 240 4.26 -20.67 14.10
CA ASP A 240 5.00 -20.99 12.87
C ASP A 240 6.10 -19.97 12.56
N PHE A 241 6.54 -19.19 13.55
CA PHE A 241 7.50 -18.11 13.33
C PHE A 241 8.84 -18.64 12.82
N SER A 242 9.24 -18.11 11.67
CA SER A 242 10.58 -18.25 11.10
C SER A 242 11.09 -16.85 10.80
N GLU A 243 12.21 -16.46 11.42
CA GLU A 243 12.78 -15.12 11.28
C GLU A 243 13.11 -14.80 9.82
N SER A 244 13.82 -15.70 9.13
CA SER A 244 14.18 -15.50 7.71
C SER A 244 12.96 -15.30 6.80
N THR A 245 11.89 -16.07 7.04
CA THR A 245 10.68 -16.02 6.22
C THR A 245 9.86 -14.77 6.52
N THR A 246 9.70 -14.45 7.81
CA THR A 246 8.97 -13.27 8.26
C THR A 246 9.65 -11.99 7.80
N THR A 247 10.98 -11.87 7.95
CA THR A 247 11.75 -10.71 7.47
C THR A 247 11.56 -10.51 5.97
N TYR A 248 11.67 -11.57 5.16
CA TYR A 248 11.44 -11.45 3.73
C TYR A 248 10.02 -10.97 3.40
N GLN A 249 9.00 -11.50 4.09
CA GLN A 249 7.61 -11.11 3.85
C GLN A 249 7.32 -9.67 4.30
N VAL A 250 7.80 -9.27 5.47
CA VAL A 250 7.64 -7.91 6.00
C VAL A 250 8.34 -6.91 5.08
N ASN A 251 9.59 -7.15 4.70
CA ASN A 251 10.35 -6.26 3.81
C ASN A 251 9.67 -6.13 2.45
N HIS A 252 9.09 -7.21 1.93
CA HIS A 252 8.31 -7.14 0.70
C HIS A 252 7.08 -6.24 0.84
N VAL A 253 6.40 -6.28 1.99
CA VAL A 253 5.24 -5.41 2.27
C VAL A 253 5.67 -3.96 2.43
N TYR A 254 6.76 -3.70 3.16
CA TYR A 254 7.30 -2.36 3.37
C TYR A 254 7.73 -1.69 2.05
N ASN A 255 8.36 -2.45 1.16
CA ASN A 255 8.77 -1.96 -0.16
C ASN A 255 7.63 -1.88 -1.20
N GLY A 256 6.52 -2.59 -0.97
CA GLY A 256 5.43 -2.72 -1.94
C GLY A 256 4.32 -1.67 -1.85
N ALA A 257 4.43 -0.69 -0.94
CA ALA A 257 3.42 0.35 -0.70
C ALA A 257 1.99 -0.20 -0.53
N TYR A 258 1.84 -1.32 0.19
CA TYR A 258 0.54 -1.95 0.43
C TYR A 258 -0.36 -1.08 1.31
N THR A 259 -1.59 -0.85 0.86
CA THR A 259 -2.61 -0.17 1.67
C THR A 259 -3.29 -1.15 2.62
N PRO A 260 -3.42 -0.84 3.92
CA PRO A 260 -4.11 -1.71 4.87
C PRO A 260 -5.57 -1.97 4.49
N ALA A 261 -6.08 -3.12 4.88
CA ALA A 261 -7.47 -3.50 4.63
C ALA A 261 -8.48 -2.58 5.34
N SER A 262 -9.63 -2.33 4.70
CA SER A 262 -10.76 -1.58 5.28
C SER A 262 -11.50 -2.38 6.34
N CYS A 263 -12.29 -1.71 7.19
CA CYS A 263 -13.05 -2.33 8.28
C CYS A 263 -13.99 -3.43 7.77
N GLY A 264 -14.68 -3.20 6.65
CA GLY A 264 -15.56 -4.21 6.04
C GLY A 264 -14.82 -5.49 5.66
N LYS A 265 -13.61 -5.37 5.08
CA LYS A 265 -12.77 -6.53 4.74
C LYS A 265 -12.27 -7.24 5.99
N LEU A 266 -11.88 -6.50 7.03
CA LEU A 266 -11.43 -7.09 8.30
C LEU A 266 -12.55 -7.87 8.99
N LYS A 267 -13.80 -7.36 8.96
CA LYS A 267 -14.98 -8.07 9.49
C LYS A 267 -15.23 -9.39 8.75
N VAL A 268 -15.28 -9.37 7.42
CA VAL A 268 -15.52 -10.57 6.59
C VAL A 268 -14.41 -11.61 6.74
N ASN A 269 -13.16 -11.18 7.00
CA ASN A 269 -12.02 -12.08 7.17
C ASN A 269 -11.71 -12.42 8.65
N HIS A 270 -12.66 -12.16 9.57
CA HIS A 270 -12.55 -12.48 11.00
C HIS A 270 -11.34 -11.84 11.73
N ASN A 271 -10.90 -10.68 11.26
CA ASN A 271 -9.76 -9.93 11.82
C ASN A 271 -10.19 -8.64 12.54
N CYS A 272 -11.49 -8.36 12.61
CA CYS A 272 -12.05 -7.27 13.41
C CYS A 272 -12.69 -7.86 14.68
N PRO A 273 -12.26 -7.46 15.90
CA PRO A 273 -12.84 -7.96 17.15
C PRO A 273 -14.15 -7.28 17.53
N VAL A 274 -14.44 -6.12 16.93
CA VAL A 274 -15.51 -5.22 17.37
C VAL A 274 -16.88 -5.70 16.87
N LEU A 275 -17.78 -5.96 17.81
CA LEU A 275 -19.22 -6.12 17.58
C LEU A 275 -19.94 -4.77 17.77
N PRO A 276 -21.16 -4.59 17.23
CA PRO A 276 -21.93 -3.36 17.42
C PRO A 276 -22.10 -3.03 18.91
N GLY A 277 -21.65 -1.86 19.34
CA GLY A 277 -21.71 -1.38 20.73
C GLY A 277 -20.41 -1.52 21.52
N ASP A 278 -19.41 -2.27 21.02
CA ASP A 278 -18.15 -2.52 21.75
C ASP A 278 -17.21 -1.30 21.73
N ASP A 279 -17.21 -0.53 20.64
CA ASP A 279 -16.35 0.65 20.47
C ASP A 279 -17.14 1.77 19.79
N ARG A 280 -17.41 2.83 20.55
CA ARG A 280 -18.22 3.97 20.12
C ARG A 280 -17.69 4.64 18.84
N LEU A 281 -16.39 4.62 18.61
CA LEU A 281 -15.76 5.23 17.44
C LEU A 281 -15.87 4.31 16.22
N CYS A 282 -15.76 3.00 16.41
CA CYS A 282 -16.00 1.98 15.38
C CYS A 282 -17.46 1.88 14.94
N ASP A 283 -18.40 2.22 15.82
CA ASP A 283 -19.84 2.17 15.54
C ASP A 283 -20.34 3.35 14.68
N ILE A 284 -19.52 4.39 14.50
CA ILE A 284 -19.92 5.56 13.71
C ILE A 284 -20.03 5.20 12.23
N SER A 285 -21.08 5.67 11.57
CA SER A 285 -21.39 5.35 10.16
C SER A 285 -20.28 5.67 9.16
N TRP A 286 -19.43 6.67 9.43
CA TRP A 286 -18.30 7.04 8.57
C TRP A 286 -16.99 6.29 8.89
N MET A 287 -16.96 5.46 9.94
CA MET A 287 -15.79 4.69 10.36
C MET A 287 -15.64 3.39 9.56
N ASP A 288 -15.09 3.52 8.36
CA ASP A 288 -14.94 2.40 7.40
C ASP A 288 -13.50 1.87 7.26
N HIS A 289 -12.51 2.47 7.94
CA HIS A 289 -11.10 2.13 7.78
C HIS A 289 -10.28 2.30 9.07
N PRO A 290 -9.37 1.36 9.41
CA PRO A 290 -8.47 1.48 10.57
C PRO A 290 -7.61 2.77 10.61
N LEU A 291 -7.17 3.30 9.48
CA LEU A 291 -6.43 4.57 9.42
C LEU A 291 -7.31 5.78 9.78
N LYS A 292 -8.61 5.74 9.46
CA LYS A 292 -9.55 6.79 9.90
C LYS A 292 -9.72 6.75 11.42
N TYR A 293 -9.73 5.55 12.02
CA TYR A 293 -9.78 5.38 13.47
C TYR A 293 -8.59 6.07 14.13
N ILE A 294 -7.36 5.74 13.71
CA ILE A 294 -6.12 6.32 14.26
C ILE A 294 -6.16 7.85 14.19
N ARG A 295 -6.50 8.41 13.03
CA ARG A 295 -6.61 9.88 12.86
C ARG A 295 -7.67 10.50 13.76
N ALA A 296 -8.82 9.85 13.92
CA ALA A 296 -9.89 10.35 14.77
C ALA A 296 -9.45 10.37 16.25
N THR A 297 -8.75 9.33 16.70
CA THR A 297 -8.17 9.25 18.05
C THR A 297 -7.11 10.33 18.28
N GLN A 298 -6.15 10.49 17.35
CA GLN A 298 -5.13 11.55 17.43
C GLN A 298 -5.75 12.95 17.47
N ARG A 299 -6.76 13.23 16.62
CA ARG A 299 -7.45 14.53 16.62
C ARG A 299 -8.20 14.79 17.92
N TRP A 300 -8.83 13.77 18.48
CA TRP A 300 -9.52 13.88 19.77
C TRP A 300 -8.52 14.18 20.89
N LYS A 301 -7.39 13.46 20.93
CA LYS A 301 -6.31 13.73 21.90
C LYS A 301 -5.75 15.14 21.77
N ALA A 302 -5.42 15.58 20.55
CA ALA A 302 -4.88 16.91 20.32
C ALA A 302 -5.86 18.02 20.77
N ARG A 303 -7.17 17.84 20.52
CA ARG A 303 -8.20 18.76 20.99
C ARG A 303 -8.32 18.79 22.52
N ASN A 304 -8.27 17.63 23.17
CA ASN A 304 -8.34 17.55 24.63
C ASN A 304 -7.10 18.16 25.28
N GLN A 305 -5.91 17.90 24.74
CA GLN A 305 -4.66 18.51 25.22
C GLN A 305 -4.70 20.04 25.08
N GLN A 306 -5.24 20.56 23.96
CA GLN A 306 -5.45 21.99 23.78
C GLN A 306 -6.47 22.56 24.79
N ALA A 307 -7.59 21.87 25.01
CA ALA A 307 -8.59 22.29 25.99
C ALA A 307 -8.03 22.29 27.43
N GLU A 308 -7.26 21.27 27.81
CA GLU A 308 -6.57 21.21 29.10
C GLU A 308 -5.51 22.31 29.24
N ALA A 309 -4.79 22.65 28.17
CA ALA A 309 -3.81 23.74 28.19
C ALA A 309 -4.46 25.11 28.34
N THR A 310 -5.63 25.33 27.72
CA THR A 310 -6.40 26.57 27.86
C THR A 310 -7.00 26.71 29.25
N ILE A 311 -7.54 25.64 29.84
CA ILE A 311 -8.10 25.66 31.21
C ILE A 311 -7.01 25.98 32.26
N ARG A 312 -5.78 25.49 32.08
CA ARG A 312 -4.67 25.72 33.02
C ARG A 312 -4.12 27.16 33.04
N GLN A 313 -4.46 28.02 32.09
CA GLN A 313 -4.03 29.43 32.10
C GLN A 313 -4.91 30.33 32.99
N ASP A 314 -6.16 29.93 33.26
CA ASP A 314 -7.12 30.72 34.03
C ASP A 314 -7.08 30.42 35.55
N ASP A 315 -6.40 29.34 35.95
CA ASP A 315 -6.26 28.88 37.35
C ASP A 315 -4.93 29.30 38.02
N VAL A 316 -4.30 30.40 37.59
CA VAL A 316 -3.13 30.96 38.32
C VAL A 316 -3.65 31.88 39.43
N PRO A 317 -3.46 31.55 40.72
CA PRO A 317 -3.82 32.47 41.79
C PRO A 317 -2.98 33.75 41.67
N LEU A 318 -3.63 34.92 41.68
CA LEU A 318 -2.96 36.21 41.77
C LEU A 318 -2.09 36.23 43.05
N GLN A 319 -0.78 36.37 42.90
CA GLN A 319 0.14 36.60 44.01
C GLN A 319 -0.05 38.02 44.55
N ALA A 320 -1.04 38.21 45.44
CA ALA A 320 -1.14 39.41 46.26
C ALA A 320 -1.99 39.11 47.50
N GLU A 321 -1.42 38.41 48.48
CA GLU A 321 -1.81 38.49 49.89
C GLU A 321 -0.76 37.73 50.72
N ASN A 322 0.40 38.36 50.92
CA ASN A 322 1.37 37.96 51.94
C ASN A 322 2.18 39.18 52.36
N SER A 323 1.48 40.17 52.92
CA SER A 323 2.12 41.26 53.66
C SER A 323 1.07 41.95 54.53
N SER A 324 0.86 41.47 55.76
CA SER A 324 0.67 42.28 56.98
C SER A 324 -0.13 41.58 58.09
N GLU A 325 0.32 40.42 58.59
CA GLU A 325 -0.07 39.97 59.94
C GLU A 325 1.13 39.29 60.59
N ASN A 326 2.10 40.10 61.03
CA ASN A 326 3.12 39.68 61.99
C ASN A 326 3.56 40.90 62.80
N GLU A 327 2.62 41.49 63.55
CA GLU A 327 2.95 42.42 64.61
C GLU A 327 1.84 42.44 65.67
N ALA A 328 1.82 41.41 66.52
CA ALA A 328 1.38 41.47 67.92
C ALA A 328 1.37 40.05 68.48
N ILE A 329 2.25 39.78 69.43
CA ILE A 329 2.03 39.05 70.70
C ILE A 329 3.45 38.81 71.25
N GLU A 330 3.99 39.85 71.88
CA GLU A 330 5.09 39.69 72.84
C GLU A 330 4.51 39.86 74.25
N THR A 331 4.28 38.70 74.87
CA THR A 331 4.47 38.41 76.30
C THR A 331 3.79 39.30 77.35
N SER A 332 2.69 38.79 77.92
CA SER A 332 2.32 39.04 79.32
C SER A 332 2.31 37.70 80.07
N ALA A 333 3.37 37.43 80.82
CA ALA A 333 3.41 36.40 81.86
C ALA A 333 4.57 36.65 82.84
N LYS A 334 4.34 37.44 83.88
CA LYS A 334 4.86 37.15 85.24
C LYS A 334 4.18 38.04 86.29
N SER A 335 3.37 37.39 87.12
CA SER A 335 2.85 37.87 88.39
C SER A 335 3.93 37.84 89.49
N THR A 336 4.08 38.97 90.16
CA THR A 336 4.16 39.21 91.63
C THR A 336 4.86 38.20 92.55
N SER A 337 5.81 38.70 93.37
CA SER A 337 6.00 38.54 94.83
C SER A 337 7.46 38.32 95.26
N GLY A 338 7.92 39.09 96.26
CA GLY A 338 9.19 38.91 96.97
C GLY A 338 10.18 40.04 96.78
#